data_AF-A0A5S3W6T9-F1
#
_entry.id   AF-A0A5S3W6T9-F1
#
_cell.length_a   1.000
_cell.length_b   1.000
_cell.length_c   1.000
_cell.angle_alpha   90.00
_cell.angle_beta   90.00
_cell.angle_gamma   90.00
#
_symmetry.space_group_name_H-M   'P 1'
#
loop_
_entity.id
_entity.type
_entity.pdbx_description
1 polymer ?
#
loop_
_entity_poly.entity_id
_entity_poly.type
_entity_poly.pdbx_seq_one_letter_code
_entity_poly.pdbx_strand_id
1 'polypeptide(L)'
;MPTKIYSKAKILIVEEQPLAQSYMKQSLERLGFRQLRFADHATSAKEQCLSEQFDLIVCSFNLSKQQDGYQLYEELRVKQLIKNSTGFIFISAETSGSLVHSVLELQPDDFLVKPFTVQELKTRIERILKRKHDLQTVYTFIDDGNDSKAVKYIDSALDKNNSYSPILLRLKGDALLRLKRNEDAKDFFKSVLDIQKFAWAKVGLVEALIANNEHILAQRMLKTMLERHETRLVALDLLGRLEIKLSQFELAQEFLSQAVDIAPRNISRQKSLSNVSLINHDYEKSYLTQKEIASYAKHSIHDNPDIYLNAARAGIDFALTTDQTDQIQRISRQTNKYINDLKQQFPNNTNQAQIDVLNARLHYLKDEHQKAKKLIEQLDENDSHIRSVDGALDKAKAFHELGFHQKAQTLFTQIISHCERHPTVSDTTYLRYIQQQQSERRDIKMGPKELNNHAVSQFNKGQLNMALEAFTQAFRVMPRNPSIALNLLQCLFDSAKQKGGTFNLAIAKKCYALLSKSSLPTDQAQRLDKILHMAKEMKLDIQNPDK
;
A
#
# COMPACT_ATOMS: atom_id res chain seq x y z
N MET A 1 26.24 19.44 -33.79
CA MET A 1 25.56 20.59 -33.15
C MET A 1 24.13 20.20 -32.85
N PRO A 2 23.49 20.73 -31.80
CA PRO A 2 22.06 20.60 -31.63
C PRO A 2 21.39 21.51 -32.65
N THR A 3 20.12 21.28 -32.96
CA THR A 3 19.35 22.28 -33.72
C THR A 3 19.45 23.62 -32.97
N LYS A 4 19.72 24.74 -33.68
CA LYS A 4 19.94 26.08 -33.09
C LYS A 4 18.89 26.45 -32.02
N ILE A 5 17.68 25.91 -32.17
CA ILE A 5 16.51 26.05 -31.30
C ILE A 5 16.81 25.69 -29.83
N TYR A 6 17.57 24.61 -29.55
CA TYR A 6 17.76 24.10 -28.17
C TYR A 6 19.07 24.52 -27.51
N SER A 7 19.88 25.35 -28.17
CA SER A 7 21.14 25.88 -27.59
C SER A 7 20.92 26.71 -26.32
N LYS A 8 19.71 27.27 -26.16
CA LYS A 8 19.28 28.06 -25.00
C LYS A 8 18.50 27.26 -23.94
N ALA A 9 18.25 25.96 -24.18
CA ALA A 9 17.50 25.12 -23.26
C ALA A 9 18.24 25.00 -21.91
N LYS A 10 17.52 25.23 -20.83
CA LYS A 10 18.03 25.14 -19.45
C LYS A 10 17.93 23.70 -18.98
N ILE A 11 19.07 23.09 -18.70
CA ILE A 11 19.16 21.69 -18.29
C ILE A 11 19.74 21.60 -16.89
N LEU A 12 19.01 20.97 -15.98
CA LEU A 12 19.49 20.61 -14.64
C LEU A 12 19.98 19.17 -14.64
N ILE A 13 21.19 18.95 -14.14
CA ILE A 13 21.81 17.64 -14.01
C ILE A 13 21.94 17.33 -12.52
N VAL A 14 21.25 16.29 -12.06
CA VAL A 14 21.26 15.83 -10.67
C VAL A 14 22.05 14.53 -10.59
N GLU A 15 23.27 14.60 -10.09
CA GLU A 15 24.21 13.46 -10.05
C GLU A 15 25.16 13.65 -8.89
N GLU A 16 25.29 12.68 -7.99
CA GLU A 16 26.10 12.85 -6.78
C GLU A 16 27.61 12.70 -7.03
N GLN A 17 28.00 12.00 -8.10
CA GLN A 17 29.41 11.74 -8.39
C GLN A 17 30.05 12.90 -9.19
N PRO A 18 31.04 13.63 -8.63
CA PRO A 18 31.65 14.79 -9.30
C PRO A 18 32.29 14.48 -10.66
N LEU A 19 32.85 13.28 -10.82
CA LEU A 19 33.42 12.81 -12.08
C LEU A 19 32.33 12.63 -13.15
N ALA A 20 31.20 12.04 -12.78
CA ALA A 20 30.07 11.86 -13.70
C ALA A 20 29.44 13.20 -14.09
N GLN A 21 29.28 14.14 -13.14
CA GLN A 21 28.87 15.52 -13.44
C GLN A 21 29.82 16.20 -14.43
N SER A 22 31.13 16.14 -14.17
CA SER A 22 32.16 16.77 -15.02
C SER A 22 32.17 16.19 -16.43
N TYR A 23 32.03 14.86 -16.54
CA TYR A 23 31.92 14.19 -17.83
C TYR A 23 30.66 14.62 -18.61
N MET A 24 29.49 14.64 -17.95
CA MET A 24 28.24 15.10 -18.56
C MET A 24 28.32 16.55 -19.00
N LYS A 25 28.93 17.43 -18.17
CA LYS A 25 29.16 18.84 -18.51
C LYS A 25 29.94 18.97 -19.80
N GLN A 26 31.15 18.40 -19.87
CA GLN A 26 32.01 18.51 -21.04
C GLN A 26 31.34 17.93 -22.29
N SER A 27 30.66 16.78 -22.16
CA SER A 27 29.95 16.14 -23.25
C SER A 27 28.80 17.02 -23.78
N LEU A 28 27.94 17.55 -22.91
CA LEU A 28 26.80 18.37 -23.33
C LEU A 28 27.24 19.75 -23.86
N GLU A 29 28.30 20.35 -23.30
CA GLU A 29 28.89 21.59 -23.81
C GLU A 29 29.48 21.41 -25.22
N ARG A 30 30.23 20.32 -25.46
CA ARG A 30 30.74 19.95 -26.80
C ARG A 30 29.61 19.73 -27.79
N LEU A 31 28.50 19.20 -27.30
CA LEU A 31 27.31 18.99 -28.12
C LEU A 31 26.60 20.29 -28.46
N GLY A 32 26.80 21.38 -27.71
CA GLY A 32 26.27 22.72 -27.97
C GLY A 32 25.24 23.23 -26.96
N PHE A 33 24.96 22.49 -25.88
CA PHE A 33 24.13 22.97 -24.77
C PHE A 33 24.93 23.92 -23.90
N ARG A 34 24.38 25.11 -23.60
CA ARG A 34 25.13 26.18 -22.89
C ARG A 34 24.58 26.51 -21.50
N GLN A 35 23.29 26.27 -21.25
CA GLN A 35 22.63 26.60 -19.99
C GLN A 35 22.53 25.35 -19.10
N LEU A 36 23.66 24.91 -18.57
CA LEU A 36 23.73 23.75 -17.67
C LEU A 36 23.75 24.20 -16.20
N ARG A 37 23.00 23.48 -15.37
CA ARG A 37 23.03 23.57 -13.91
C ARG A 37 23.28 22.20 -13.31
N PHE A 38 23.87 22.17 -12.13
CA PHE A 38 24.28 20.93 -11.47
C PHE A 38 23.82 20.93 -10.03
N ALA A 39 23.31 19.79 -9.58
CA ALA A 39 23.00 19.51 -8.19
C ALA A 39 23.62 18.15 -7.82
N ASP A 40 24.29 18.08 -6.69
CA ASP A 40 24.90 16.85 -6.17
C ASP A 40 23.96 16.07 -5.24
N HIS A 41 22.79 16.64 -4.89
CA HIS A 41 21.75 15.97 -4.11
C HIS A 41 20.36 16.58 -4.36
N ALA A 42 19.33 15.85 -3.91
CA ALA A 42 17.93 16.22 -4.08
C ALA A 42 17.59 17.62 -3.54
N THR A 43 18.06 17.99 -2.35
CA THR A 43 17.78 19.32 -1.76
C THR A 43 18.27 20.48 -2.64
N SER A 44 19.50 20.41 -3.15
CA SER A 44 20.05 21.42 -4.05
C SER A 44 19.26 21.49 -5.37
N ALA A 45 18.84 20.33 -5.91
CA ALA A 45 18.01 20.29 -7.10
C ALA A 45 16.65 20.99 -6.89
N LYS A 46 16.03 20.81 -5.71
CA LYS A 46 14.77 21.46 -5.34
C LYS A 46 14.92 22.98 -5.22
N GLU A 47 15.97 23.46 -4.55
CA GLU A 47 16.28 24.90 -4.43
C GLU A 47 16.49 25.54 -5.81
N GLN A 48 17.14 24.82 -6.72
CA GLN A 48 17.31 25.28 -8.10
C GLN A 48 15.98 25.32 -8.86
N CYS A 49 15.11 24.30 -8.71
CA CYS A 49 13.78 24.31 -9.36
C CYS A 49 12.85 25.39 -8.79
N LEU A 50 13.05 25.81 -7.55
CA LEU A 50 12.34 26.94 -6.94
C LEU A 50 12.80 28.28 -7.50
N SER A 51 14.10 28.43 -7.77
CA SER A 51 14.68 29.69 -8.24
C SER A 51 14.61 29.88 -9.75
N GLU A 52 14.63 28.79 -10.52
CA GLU A 52 14.70 28.81 -11.97
C GLU A 52 13.84 27.69 -12.60
N GLN A 53 13.14 28.00 -13.69
CA GLN A 53 12.43 26.98 -14.48
C GLN A 53 13.39 26.29 -15.46
N PHE A 54 13.32 24.96 -15.50
CA PHE A 54 14.11 24.11 -16.40
C PHE A 54 13.26 23.53 -17.52
N ASP A 55 13.87 23.39 -18.69
CA ASP A 55 13.28 22.70 -19.85
C ASP A 55 13.48 21.19 -19.77
N LEU A 56 14.58 20.76 -19.13
CA LEU A 56 14.92 19.36 -18.92
C LEU A 56 15.65 19.15 -17.60
N ILE A 57 15.30 18.09 -16.90
CA ILE A 57 16.04 17.56 -15.77
C ILE A 57 16.57 16.16 -16.12
N VAL A 58 17.85 15.95 -15.89
CA VAL A 58 18.52 14.66 -16.02
C VAL A 58 18.94 14.22 -14.61
N CYS A 59 18.30 13.20 -14.08
CA CYS A 59 18.44 12.82 -12.67
C CYS A 59 18.97 11.40 -12.52
N SER A 60 20.06 11.24 -11.77
CA SER A 60 20.49 9.94 -11.28
C SER A 60 19.41 9.36 -10.37
N PHE A 61 19.08 8.08 -10.54
CA PHE A 61 18.18 7.36 -9.64
C PHE A 61 18.84 7.18 -8.27
N ASN A 62 20.10 6.74 -8.26
CA ASN A 62 20.89 6.57 -7.05
C ASN A 62 21.43 7.94 -6.62
N LEU A 63 20.77 8.54 -5.62
CA LEU A 63 21.27 9.67 -4.85
C LEU A 63 21.30 9.21 -3.39
N SER A 64 22.47 9.24 -2.77
CA SER A 64 22.72 8.66 -1.43
C SER A 64 22.51 9.66 -0.29
N LYS A 65 22.55 10.97 -0.59
CA LYS A 65 22.33 12.04 0.39
C LYS A 65 20.82 12.20 0.67
N GLN A 66 20.32 11.41 1.63
CA GLN A 66 18.96 11.44 2.22
C GLN A 66 17.82 11.00 1.30
N GLN A 67 17.68 11.62 0.13
CA GLN A 67 16.55 11.42 -0.77
C GLN A 67 17.04 10.94 -2.14
N ASP A 68 16.43 9.86 -2.64
CA ASP A 68 16.80 9.28 -3.94
C ASP A 68 16.08 9.97 -5.12
N GLY A 69 16.46 9.61 -6.36
CA GLY A 69 15.89 10.21 -7.55
C GLY A 69 14.38 9.95 -7.71
N TYR A 70 13.88 8.80 -7.23
CA TYR A 70 12.45 8.48 -7.26
C TYR A 70 11.68 9.47 -6.39
N GLN A 71 12.12 9.64 -5.14
CA GLN A 71 11.51 10.55 -4.18
C GLN A 71 11.63 12.00 -4.65
N LEU A 72 12.75 12.39 -5.26
CA LEU A 72 12.94 13.73 -5.82
C LEU A 72 11.93 14.01 -6.93
N TYR A 73 11.76 13.09 -7.88
CA TYR A 73 10.80 13.27 -8.98
C TYR A 73 9.36 13.43 -8.45
N GLU A 74 8.97 12.55 -7.53
CA GLU A 74 7.65 12.60 -6.90
C GLU A 74 7.42 13.96 -6.21
N GLU A 75 8.41 14.43 -5.44
CA GLU A 75 8.31 15.73 -4.77
C GLU A 75 8.24 16.91 -5.74
N LEU A 76 9.06 16.93 -6.78
CA LEU A 76 9.06 18.00 -7.79
C LEU A 76 7.71 18.09 -8.50
N ARG A 77 7.06 16.94 -8.79
CA ARG A 77 5.74 16.88 -9.42
C ARG A 77 4.62 17.30 -8.45
N VAL A 78 4.57 16.72 -7.26
CA VAL A 78 3.50 16.97 -6.28
C VAL A 78 3.52 18.42 -5.78
N LYS A 79 4.71 18.98 -5.53
CA LYS A 79 4.86 20.39 -5.14
C LYS A 79 4.83 21.36 -6.34
N GLN A 80 4.54 20.87 -7.55
CA GLN A 80 4.46 21.65 -8.78
C GLN A 80 5.72 22.51 -9.04
N LEU A 81 6.89 22.03 -8.62
CA LEU A 81 8.18 22.70 -8.84
C LEU A 81 8.65 22.55 -10.30
N ILE A 82 8.06 21.61 -11.04
CA ILE A 82 8.32 21.40 -12.46
C ILE A 82 7.00 21.29 -13.23
N LYS A 83 6.97 21.85 -14.43
CA LYS A 83 5.78 21.86 -15.30
C LYS A 83 5.66 20.56 -16.09
N ASN A 84 4.48 20.25 -16.62
CA ASN A 84 4.34 19.11 -17.54
C ASN A 84 5.16 19.30 -18.83
N SER A 85 5.47 20.54 -19.19
CA SER A 85 6.39 20.88 -20.28
C SER A 85 7.88 20.66 -19.92
N THR A 86 8.24 20.48 -18.66
CA THR A 86 9.62 20.14 -18.27
C THR A 86 9.87 18.66 -18.55
N GLY A 87 10.87 18.37 -19.38
CA GLY A 87 11.35 17.01 -19.63
C GLY A 87 12.03 16.43 -18.39
N PHE A 88 11.85 15.13 -18.15
CA PHE A 88 12.56 14.44 -17.08
C PHE A 88 13.12 13.10 -17.54
N ILE A 89 14.45 12.95 -17.47
CA ILE A 89 15.16 11.71 -17.79
C ILE A 89 15.74 11.13 -16.51
N PHE A 90 15.37 9.90 -16.19
CA PHE A 90 16.07 9.13 -15.18
C PHE A 90 17.31 8.47 -15.77
N ILE A 91 18.37 8.42 -14.98
CA ILE A 91 19.58 7.68 -15.30
C ILE A 91 19.93 6.75 -14.13
N SER A 92 20.14 5.46 -14.40
CA SER A 92 20.45 4.49 -13.35
C SER A 92 21.52 3.49 -13.78
N ALA A 93 22.37 3.05 -12.85
CA ALA A 93 23.20 1.86 -13.05
C ALA A 93 22.45 0.56 -12.68
N GLU A 94 21.44 0.66 -11.83
CA GLU A 94 20.60 -0.45 -11.40
C GLU A 94 19.47 -0.70 -12.41
N THR A 95 19.27 -1.98 -12.77
CA THR A 95 18.28 -2.46 -13.74
C THR A 95 17.36 -3.53 -13.15
N SER A 96 17.24 -3.59 -11.82
CA SER A 96 16.34 -4.52 -11.16
C SER A 96 14.91 -4.32 -11.65
N GLY A 97 14.17 -5.41 -11.86
CA GLY A 97 12.81 -5.34 -12.41
C GLY A 97 11.88 -4.49 -11.55
N SER A 98 12.01 -4.58 -10.22
CA SER A 98 11.22 -3.80 -9.27
C SER A 98 11.49 -2.30 -9.35
N LEU A 99 12.75 -1.88 -9.55
CA LEU A 99 13.11 -0.49 -9.78
C LEU A 99 12.52 0.02 -11.09
N VAL A 100 12.71 -0.73 -12.18
CA VAL A 100 12.21 -0.34 -13.51
C VAL A 100 10.69 -0.19 -13.48
N HIS A 101 9.96 -1.14 -12.90
CA HIS A 101 8.51 -1.03 -12.75
C HIS A 101 8.11 0.19 -11.90
N SER A 102 8.78 0.42 -10.76
CA SER A 102 8.50 1.59 -9.92
C SER A 102 8.72 2.92 -10.66
N VAL A 103 9.80 3.03 -11.45
CA VAL A 103 10.07 4.24 -12.24
C VAL A 103 9.07 4.40 -13.38
N LEU A 104 8.66 3.31 -14.05
CA LEU A 104 7.66 3.37 -15.11
C LEU A 104 6.29 3.85 -14.59
N GLU A 105 5.93 3.56 -13.34
CA GLU A 105 4.71 4.08 -12.71
C GLU A 105 4.71 5.61 -12.55
N LEU A 106 5.88 6.22 -12.36
CA LEU A 106 6.06 7.67 -12.31
C LEU A 106 5.91 8.35 -13.69
N GLN A 107 5.88 7.55 -14.76
CA GLN A 107 5.76 7.99 -16.15
C GLN A 107 6.75 9.11 -16.54
N PRO A 108 8.08 8.94 -16.32
CA PRO A 108 9.07 9.90 -16.79
C PRO A 108 9.09 9.99 -18.31
N ASP A 109 9.75 11.01 -18.84
CA ASP A 109 9.89 11.19 -20.29
C ASP A 109 10.85 10.17 -20.93
N ASP A 110 11.84 9.69 -20.18
CA ASP A 110 12.75 8.61 -20.57
C ASP A 110 13.46 8.01 -19.33
N PHE A 111 14.01 6.80 -19.51
CA PHE A 111 14.87 6.12 -18.54
C PHE A 111 16.09 5.57 -19.27
N LEU A 112 17.29 5.94 -18.84
CA LEU A 112 18.56 5.60 -19.48
C LEU A 112 19.43 4.77 -18.54
N VAL A 113 19.88 3.62 -19.01
CA VAL A 113 20.74 2.71 -18.25
C VAL A 113 22.21 3.11 -18.44
N LYS A 114 22.98 3.17 -17.35
CA LYS A 114 24.44 3.36 -17.38
C LYS A 114 25.14 2.03 -17.69
N PRO A 115 26.20 1.99 -18.52
CA PRO A 115 26.77 3.12 -19.27
C PRO A 115 26.00 3.40 -20.58
N PHE A 116 25.93 4.67 -20.98
CA PHE A 116 25.34 5.12 -22.24
C PHE A 116 26.32 6.01 -23.01
N THR A 117 26.10 6.15 -24.31
CA THR A 117 26.95 7.02 -25.14
C THR A 117 26.47 8.48 -25.09
N VAL A 118 27.39 9.41 -25.30
CA VAL A 118 27.07 10.85 -25.42
C VAL A 118 26.06 11.12 -26.55
N GLN A 119 26.18 10.37 -27.65
CA GLN A 119 25.29 10.51 -28.80
C GLN A 119 23.88 9.96 -28.50
N GLU A 120 23.78 8.90 -27.71
CA GLU A 120 22.50 8.37 -27.25
C GLU A 120 21.79 9.40 -26.35
N LEU A 121 22.50 9.93 -25.33
CA LEU A 121 21.95 10.96 -24.45
C LEU A 121 21.49 12.18 -25.26
N LYS A 122 22.30 12.65 -26.21
CA LYS A 122 21.94 13.75 -27.11
C LYS A 122 20.61 13.52 -27.82
N THR A 123 20.48 12.36 -28.46
CA THR A 123 19.31 12.01 -29.27
C THR A 123 18.04 11.98 -28.42
N ARG A 124 18.15 11.48 -27.19
CA ARG A 124 17.05 11.44 -26.20
C ARG A 124 16.65 12.84 -25.77
N ILE A 125 17.63 13.68 -25.41
CA ILE A 125 17.42 15.08 -25.00
C ILE A 125 16.72 15.88 -26.11
N GLU A 126 17.25 15.86 -27.34
CA GLU A 126 16.68 16.62 -28.46
C GLU A 126 15.25 16.20 -28.78
N ARG A 127 14.97 14.89 -28.75
CA ARG A 127 13.63 14.36 -28.97
C ARG A 127 12.63 14.85 -27.91
N ILE A 128 13.03 14.83 -26.63
CA ILE A 128 12.17 15.24 -25.52
C ILE A 128 11.94 16.75 -25.55
N LEU A 129 13.01 17.55 -25.68
CA LEU A 129 12.89 19.01 -25.76
C LEU A 129 11.99 19.43 -26.92
N LYS A 130 12.15 18.82 -28.10
CA LYS A 130 11.28 19.07 -29.25
C LYS A 130 9.82 18.74 -28.95
N ARG A 131 9.55 17.53 -28.45
CA ARG A 131 8.18 17.12 -28.08
C ARG A 131 7.56 18.07 -27.06
N LYS A 132 8.30 18.42 -26.01
CA LYS A 132 7.82 19.28 -24.92
C LYS A 132 7.53 20.70 -25.39
N HIS A 133 8.36 21.23 -26.29
CA HIS A 133 8.13 22.51 -26.94
C HIS A 133 6.88 22.48 -27.83
N ASP A 134 6.79 21.49 -28.74
CA ASP A 134 5.69 21.39 -29.70
C ASP A 134 4.32 21.14 -29.02
N LEU A 135 4.31 20.53 -27.83
CA LEU A 135 3.11 20.26 -27.03
C LEU A 135 2.91 21.23 -25.85
N GLN A 136 3.69 22.31 -25.77
CA GLN A 136 3.72 23.21 -24.61
C GLN A 136 2.33 23.75 -24.26
N THR A 137 1.53 24.16 -25.25
CA THR A 137 0.18 24.70 -25.03
C THR A 137 -0.76 23.71 -24.34
N VAL A 138 -0.73 22.44 -24.73
CA VAL A 138 -1.55 21.40 -24.09
C VAL A 138 -1.11 21.18 -22.66
N TYR A 139 0.22 21.12 -22.43
CA TYR A 139 0.76 20.97 -21.08
C TYR A 139 0.39 22.13 -20.18
N THR A 140 0.39 23.38 -20.69
CA THR A 140 -0.08 24.54 -19.92
C THR A 140 -1.54 24.41 -19.52
N PHE A 141 -2.44 24.01 -20.42
CA PHE A 141 -3.84 23.79 -20.04
C PHE A 141 -4.01 22.72 -18.96
N ILE A 142 -3.20 21.66 -19.01
CA ILE A 142 -3.21 20.60 -17.98
C ILE A 142 -2.65 21.10 -16.65
N ASP A 143 -1.53 21.83 -16.69
CA ASP A 143 -0.90 22.45 -15.51
C ASP A 143 -1.86 23.43 -14.81
N ASP A 144 -2.63 24.19 -15.59
CA ASP A 144 -3.65 25.13 -15.11
C ASP A 144 -4.95 24.43 -14.63
N GLY A 145 -5.02 23.08 -14.68
CA GLY A 145 -6.20 22.30 -14.32
C GLY A 145 -7.38 22.45 -15.29
N ASN A 146 -7.15 23.00 -16.49
CA ASN A 146 -8.17 23.26 -17.49
C ASN A 146 -8.29 22.12 -18.51
N ASP A 147 -8.64 20.93 -18.02
CA ASP A 147 -8.78 19.72 -18.85
C ASP A 147 -9.79 19.89 -19.99
N SER A 148 -10.84 20.70 -19.80
CA SER A 148 -11.82 20.99 -20.86
C SER A 148 -11.21 21.77 -22.03
N LYS A 149 -10.36 22.77 -21.77
CA LYS A 149 -9.62 23.47 -22.85
C LYS A 149 -8.57 22.57 -23.47
N ALA A 150 -7.89 21.75 -22.67
CA ALA A 150 -6.92 20.78 -23.17
C ALA A 150 -7.57 19.82 -24.18
N VAL A 151 -8.72 19.22 -23.85
CA VAL A 151 -9.45 18.32 -24.78
C VAL A 151 -9.82 19.03 -26.08
N LYS A 152 -10.41 20.24 -26.01
CA LYS A 152 -10.77 21.02 -27.21
C LYS A 152 -9.57 21.32 -28.11
N TYR A 153 -8.45 21.70 -27.50
CA TYR A 153 -7.21 21.95 -28.24
C TYR A 153 -6.69 20.66 -28.89
N ILE A 154 -6.69 19.55 -28.16
CA ILE A 154 -6.23 18.25 -28.65
C ILE A 154 -7.07 17.81 -29.85
N ASP A 155 -8.40 17.94 -29.80
CA ASP A 155 -9.29 17.61 -30.93
C ASP A 155 -8.90 18.39 -32.18
N SER A 156 -8.74 19.71 -32.05
CA SER A 156 -8.32 20.59 -33.15
C SER A 156 -6.93 20.25 -33.70
N ALA A 157 -6.04 19.70 -32.85
CA ALA A 157 -4.69 19.31 -33.24
C ALA A 157 -4.69 17.94 -33.97
N LEU A 158 -5.55 17.00 -33.56
CA LEU A 158 -5.69 15.69 -34.18
C LEU A 158 -6.27 15.80 -35.60
N ASP A 159 -7.23 16.71 -35.82
CA ASP A 159 -7.83 16.97 -37.14
C ASP A 159 -6.81 17.40 -38.20
N LYS A 160 -5.70 18.01 -37.77
CA LYS A 160 -4.63 18.52 -38.65
C LYS A 160 -3.54 17.48 -38.97
N ASN A 161 -3.76 16.21 -38.66
CA ASN A 161 -2.80 15.10 -38.83
C ASN A 161 -1.43 15.39 -38.20
N ASN A 162 -1.44 15.54 -36.86
CA ASN A 162 -0.26 15.88 -36.07
C ASN A 162 0.67 14.67 -35.84
N SER A 163 1.99 14.87 -35.96
CA SER A 163 3.00 13.82 -35.73
C SER A 163 3.03 13.27 -34.29
N TYR A 164 2.44 13.99 -33.33
CA TYR A 164 2.30 13.59 -31.93
C TYR A 164 0.94 12.95 -31.60
N SER A 165 0.18 12.51 -32.61
CA SER A 165 -1.16 11.92 -32.43
C SER A 165 -1.26 10.86 -31.31
N PRO A 166 -0.35 9.87 -31.17
CA PRO A 166 -0.44 8.89 -30.08
C PRO A 166 -0.37 9.50 -28.68
N ILE A 167 0.42 10.57 -28.50
CA ILE A 167 0.59 11.24 -27.21
C ILE A 167 -0.61 12.12 -26.94
N LEU A 168 -1.10 12.84 -27.95
CA LEU A 168 -2.32 13.64 -27.87
C LEU A 168 -3.54 12.79 -27.48
N LEU A 169 -3.71 11.62 -28.10
CA LEU A 169 -4.78 10.67 -27.76
C LEU A 169 -4.69 10.23 -26.28
N ARG A 170 -3.49 9.90 -25.79
CA ARG A 170 -3.29 9.55 -24.39
C ARG A 170 -3.65 10.70 -23.46
N LEU A 171 -3.16 11.91 -23.73
CA LEU A 171 -3.47 13.11 -22.94
C LEU A 171 -4.97 13.42 -22.92
N LYS A 172 -5.68 13.22 -24.04
CA LYS A 172 -7.14 13.36 -24.11
C LYS A 172 -7.84 12.33 -23.23
N GLY A 173 -7.44 11.06 -23.30
CA GLY A 173 -7.99 10.00 -22.44
C GLY A 173 -7.82 10.33 -20.96
N ASP A 174 -6.61 10.72 -20.55
CA ASP A 174 -6.32 11.09 -19.16
C ASP A 174 -7.15 12.31 -18.70
N ALA A 175 -7.33 13.31 -19.58
CA ALA A 175 -8.15 14.48 -19.30
C ALA A 175 -9.65 14.14 -19.17
N LEU A 176 -10.18 13.23 -20.01
CA LEU A 176 -11.57 12.78 -19.91
C LEU A 176 -11.85 12.04 -18.60
N LEU A 177 -10.91 11.20 -18.16
CA LEU A 177 -10.99 10.51 -16.88
C LEU A 177 -10.95 11.51 -15.70
N ARG A 178 -10.06 12.51 -15.72
CA ARG A 178 -10.01 13.57 -14.70
C ARG A 178 -11.29 14.42 -14.65
N LEU A 179 -11.89 14.70 -15.80
CA LEU A 179 -13.20 15.38 -15.90
C LEU A 179 -14.38 14.52 -15.41
N LYS A 180 -14.17 13.23 -15.09
CA LYS A 180 -15.21 12.27 -14.71
C LYS A 180 -16.33 12.16 -15.76
N ARG A 181 -15.99 12.38 -17.04
CA ARG A 181 -16.90 12.20 -18.17
C ARG A 181 -16.89 10.74 -18.60
N ASN A 182 -17.43 9.88 -17.75
CA ASN A 182 -17.19 8.44 -17.80
C ASN A 182 -17.70 7.77 -19.10
N GLU A 183 -18.86 8.19 -19.62
CA GLU A 183 -19.38 7.69 -20.90
C GLU A 183 -18.52 8.15 -22.08
N ASP A 184 -18.17 9.43 -22.13
CA ASP A 184 -17.30 9.98 -23.18
C ASP A 184 -15.91 9.31 -23.17
N ALA A 185 -15.36 9.05 -21.98
CA ALA A 185 -14.10 8.34 -21.81
C ALA A 185 -14.21 6.90 -22.36
N LYS A 186 -15.28 6.18 -22.02
CA LYS A 186 -15.53 4.81 -22.49
C LYS A 186 -15.59 4.75 -24.01
N ASP A 187 -16.38 5.62 -24.64
CA ASP A 187 -16.52 5.65 -26.09
C ASP A 187 -15.22 6.07 -26.78
N PHE A 188 -14.51 7.05 -26.21
CA PHE A 188 -13.19 7.45 -26.68
C PHE A 188 -12.20 6.28 -26.67
N PHE A 189 -12.03 5.58 -25.55
CA PHE A 189 -11.07 4.48 -25.47
C PHE A 189 -11.46 3.30 -26.37
N LYS A 190 -12.76 3.01 -26.55
CA LYS A 190 -13.22 2.03 -27.55
C LYS A 190 -12.77 2.43 -28.95
N SER A 191 -13.05 3.68 -29.36
CA SER A 191 -12.65 4.17 -30.68
C SER A 191 -11.13 4.10 -30.92
N VAL A 192 -10.32 4.39 -29.89
CA VAL A 192 -8.85 4.28 -29.96
C VAL A 192 -8.42 2.83 -30.16
N LEU A 193 -9.06 1.89 -29.46
CA LEU A 193 -8.74 0.46 -29.54
C LEU A 193 -9.15 -0.19 -30.87
N ASP A 194 -10.18 0.34 -31.53
CA ASP A 194 -10.58 -0.07 -32.87
C ASP A 194 -9.53 0.29 -33.92
N ILE A 195 -8.82 1.41 -33.73
CA ILE A 195 -7.71 1.84 -34.60
C ILE A 195 -6.46 1.01 -34.28
N GLN A 196 -6.05 0.99 -33.01
CA GLN A 196 -4.84 0.29 -32.57
C GLN A 196 -4.98 -0.20 -31.13
N LYS A 197 -4.57 -1.45 -30.89
CA LYS A 197 -4.68 -2.13 -29.60
C LYS A 197 -3.63 -1.66 -28.58
N PHE A 198 -3.63 -0.38 -28.24
CA PHE A 198 -2.71 0.20 -27.25
C PHE A 198 -3.00 -0.32 -25.84
N ALA A 199 -1.93 -0.68 -25.09
CA ALA A 199 -2.05 -1.10 -23.70
C ALA A 199 -2.66 -0.01 -22.80
N TRP A 200 -2.21 1.24 -22.93
CA TRP A 200 -2.74 2.37 -22.16
C TRP A 200 -4.22 2.63 -22.43
N ALA A 201 -4.70 2.43 -23.66
CA ALA A 201 -6.10 2.62 -24.01
C ALA A 201 -6.99 1.50 -23.42
N LYS A 202 -6.48 0.27 -23.31
CA LYS A 202 -7.16 -0.81 -22.57
C LYS A 202 -7.31 -0.48 -21.10
N VAL A 203 -6.25 0.05 -20.47
CA VAL A 203 -6.27 0.51 -19.08
C VAL A 203 -7.33 1.58 -18.90
N GLY A 204 -7.31 2.63 -19.73
CA GLY A 204 -8.30 3.71 -19.66
C GLY A 204 -9.74 3.25 -19.91
N LEU A 205 -9.96 2.29 -20.83
CA LEU A 205 -11.28 1.69 -21.03
C LEU A 205 -11.74 0.95 -19.77
N VAL A 206 -10.87 0.16 -19.13
CA VAL A 206 -11.21 -0.53 -17.88
C VAL A 206 -11.55 0.47 -16.78
N GLU A 207 -10.77 1.54 -16.61
CA GLU A 207 -11.07 2.59 -15.62
C GLU A 207 -12.43 3.24 -15.88
N ALA A 208 -12.75 3.55 -17.15
CA ALA A 208 -14.06 4.07 -17.55
C ALA A 208 -15.20 3.07 -17.27
N LEU A 209 -15.00 1.77 -17.55
CA LEU A 209 -15.98 0.72 -17.24
C LEU A 209 -16.22 0.60 -15.73
N ILE A 210 -15.18 0.65 -14.89
CA ILE A 210 -15.30 0.61 -13.43
C ILE A 210 -16.08 1.83 -12.92
N ALA A 211 -15.83 3.01 -13.50
CA ALA A 211 -16.53 4.25 -13.18
C ALA A 211 -18.01 4.23 -13.62
N ASN A 212 -18.33 3.52 -14.71
CA ASN A 212 -19.70 3.27 -15.19
C ASN A 212 -20.41 2.09 -14.52
N ASN A 213 -19.80 1.50 -13.48
CA ASN A 213 -20.31 0.31 -12.78
C ASN A 213 -20.45 -0.95 -13.67
N GLU A 214 -19.76 -1.00 -14.81
CA GLU A 214 -19.72 -2.15 -15.73
C GLU A 214 -18.68 -3.20 -15.28
N HIS A 215 -18.80 -3.68 -14.04
CA HIS A 215 -17.77 -4.46 -13.34
C HIS A 215 -17.44 -5.80 -14.00
N ILE A 216 -18.42 -6.49 -14.57
CA ILE A 216 -18.23 -7.81 -15.19
C ILE A 216 -17.32 -7.70 -16.43
N LEU A 217 -17.55 -6.68 -17.26
CA LEU A 217 -16.75 -6.43 -18.45
C LEU A 217 -15.33 -6.00 -18.06
N ALA A 218 -15.21 -5.10 -17.08
CA ALA A 218 -13.92 -4.69 -16.54
C ALA A 218 -13.10 -5.89 -16.02
N GLN A 219 -13.72 -6.77 -15.23
CA GLN A 219 -13.05 -7.95 -14.68
C GLN A 219 -12.60 -8.92 -15.79
N ARG A 220 -13.44 -9.15 -16.82
CA ARG A 220 -13.08 -9.99 -17.98
C ARG A 220 -11.89 -9.42 -18.73
N MET A 221 -11.88 -8.11 -19.01
CA MET A 221 -10.77 -7.44 -19.67
C MET A 221 -9.49 -7.53 -18.84
N LEU A 222 -9.57 -7.26 -17.54
CA LEU A 222 -8.43 -7.33 -16.63
C LEU A 222 -7.82 -8.72 -16.56
N LYS A 223 -8.63 -9.79 -16.55
CA LYS A 223 -8.12 -11.17 -16.62
C LYS A 223 -7.27 -11.42 -17.86
N THR A 224 -7.69 -10.93 -19.04
CA THR A 224 -6.87 -11.04 -20.26
C THR A 224 -5.61 -10.18 -20.22
N MET A 225 -5.62 -9.07 -19.47
CA MET A 225 -4.46 -8.20 -19.30
C MET A 225 -3.42 -8.78 -18.33
N LEU A 226 -3.84 -9.62 -17.37
CA LEU A 226 -2.93 -10.30 -16.45
C LEU A 226 -1.97 -11.28 -17.16
N GLU A 227 -2.41 -11.86 -18.28
CA GLU A 227 -1.64 -12.84 -19.05
C GLU A 227 -0.41 -12.22 -19.74
N ARG A 228 -0.37 -10.89 -19.91
CA ARG A 228 0.71 -10.19 -20.59
C ARG A 228 1.60 -9.45 -19.60
N HIS A 229 2.92 -9.67 -19.71
CA HIS A 229 3.91 -9.02 -18.84
C HIS A 229 3.78 -7.49 -18.81
N GLU A 230 3.54 -6.87 -19.97
CA GLU A 230 3.43 -5.42 -20.15
C GLU A 230 2.28 -4.80 -19.34
N THR A 231 1.16 -5.51 -19.21
CA THR A 231 -0.07 -5.02 -18.56
C THR A 231 -0.33 -5.67 -17.22
N ARG A 232 0.50 -6.62 -16.79
CA ARG A 232 0.27 -7.42 -15.58
C ARG A 232 0.18 -6.56 -14.32
N LEU A 233 1.13 -5.65 -14.11
CA LEU A 233 1.16 -4.80 -12.92
C LEU A 233 -0.10 -3.93 -12.80
N VAL A 234 -0.45 -3.22 -13.87
CA VAL A 234 -1.64 -2.35 -13.88
C VAL A 234 -2.93 -3.16 -13.78
N ALA A 235 -2.98 -4.37 -14.35
CA ALA A 235 -4.13 -5.25 -14.23
C ALA A 235 -4.31 -5.77 -12.80
N LEU A 236 -3.23 -6.16 -12.11
CA LEU A 236 -3.26 -6.56 -10.70
C LEU A 236 -3.75 -5.40 -9.81
N ASP A 237 -3.24 -4.19 -10.03
CA ASP A 237 -3.63 -3.00 -9.26
C ASP A 237 -5.12 -2.67 -9.43
N LEU A 238 -5.61 -2.65 -10.67
CA LEU A 238 -7.01 -2.40 -10.99
C LEU A 238 -7.95 -3.52 -10.50
N LEU A 239 -7.52 -4.79 -10.58
CA LEU A 239 -8.29 -5.90 -9.99
C LEU A 239 -8.37 -5.75 -8.49
N GLY A 240 -7.27 -5.46 -7.80
CA GLY A 240 -7.26 -5.21 -6.37
C GLY A 240 -8.29 -4.16 -5.95
N ARG A 241 -8.32 -3.01 -6.65
CA ARG A 241 -9.30 -1.93 -6.40
C ARG A 241 -10.73 -2.34 -6.73
N LEU A 242 -10.94 -3.08 -7.82
CA LEU A 242 -12.27 -3.56 -8.21
C LEU A 242 -12.82 -4.57 -7.19
N GLU A 243 -12.01 -5.53 -6.76
CA GLU A 243 -12.41 -6.54 -5.78
C GLU A 243 -12.71 -5.91 -4.40
N ILE A 244 -11.98 -4.85 -3.99
CA ILE A 244 -12.35 -4.04 -2.82
C ILE A 244 -13.76 -3.45 -2.98
N LYS A 245 -14.06 -2.85 -4.15
CA LYS A 245 -15.39 -2.29 -4.43
C LYS A 245 -16.49 -3.37 -4.42
N LEU A 246 -16.17 -4.60 -4.80
CA LEU A 246 -17.06 -5.77 -4.76
C LEU A 246 -17.08 -6.49 -3.41
N SER A 247 -16.39 -5.95 -2.39
CA SER A 247 -16.24 -6.55 -1.05
C SER A 247 -15.63 -7.96 -1.06
N GLN A 248 -14.83 -8.29 -2.08
CA GLN A 248 -14.07 -9.54 -2.21
C GLN A 248 -12.65 -9.34 -1.66
N PHE A 249 -12.54 -9.17 -0.35
CA PHE A 249 -11.31 -8.73 0.30
C PHE A 249 -10.16 -9.75 0.20
N GLU A 250 -10.44 -11.05 0.20
CA GLU A 250 -9.43 -12.09 0.04
C GLU A 250 -8.77 -12.02 -1.33
N LEU A 251 -9.57 -11.95 -2.41
CA LEU A 251 -9.07 -11.78 -3.78
C LEU A 251 -8.34 -10.44 -3.95
N ALA A 252 -8.88 -9.36 -3.38
CA ALA A 252 -8.21 -8.07 -3.39
C ALA A 252 -6.81 -8.15 -2.77
N GLN A 253 -6.66 -8.84 -1.64
CA GLN A 253 -5.37 -9.01 -0.99
C GLN A 253 -4.38 -9.80 -1.86
N GLU A 254 -4.83 -10.85 -2.54
CA GLU A 254 -4.00 -11.65 -3.44
C GLU A 254 -3.46 -10.81 -4.60
N PHE A 255 -4.32 -10.05 -5.28
CA PHE A 255 -3.92 -9.20 -6.40
C PHE A 255 -2.99 -8.06 -5.95
N LEU A 256 -3.31 -7.38 -4.84
CA LEU A 256 -2.48 -6.31 -4.31
C LEU A 256 -1.13 -6.82 -3.80
N SER A 257 -1.07 -8.01 -3.20
CA SER A 257 0.19 -8.63 -2.78
C SER A 257 1.10 -8.87 -3.98
N GLN A 258 0.57 -9.47 -5.05
CA GLN A 258 1.34 -9.68 -6.29
C GLN A 258 1.78 -8.35 -6.93
N ALA A 259 0.93 -7.32 -6.89
CA ALA A 259 1.28 -6.00 -7.43
C ALA A 259 2.43 -5.34 -6.64
N VAL A 260 2.41 -5.44 -5.30
CA VAL A 260 3.47 -4.94 -4.43
C VAL A 260 4.78 -5.69 -4.66
N ASP A 261 4.74 -7.01 -4.86
CA ASP A 261 5.95 -7.80 -5.14
C ASP A 261 6.64 -7.35 -6.45
N ILE A 262 5.87 -6.87 -7.43
CA ILE A 262 6.40 -6.32 -8.69
C ILE A 262 6.89 -4.87 -8.50
N ALA A 263 6.10 -4.01 -7.87
CA ALA A 263 6.40 -2.59 -7.70
C ALA A 263 6.13 -2.13 -6.25
N PRO A 264 7.12 -2.31 -5.34
CA PRO A 264 6.90 -2.14 -3.90
C PRO A 264 6.92 -0.68 -3.42
N ARG A 265 7.45 0.25 -4.22
CA ARG A 265 7.65 1.66 -3.80
C ARG A 265 6.38 2.50 -3.82
N ASN A 266 5.29 2.01 -4.40
CA ASN A 266 4.02 2.71 -4.44
C ASN A 266 3.33 2.69 -3.06
N ILE A 267 3.48 3.77 -2.29
CA ILE A 267 2.95 3.86 -0.93
C ILE A 267 1.42 3.77 -0.90
N SER A 268 0.72 4.29 -1.90
CA SER A 268 -0.76 4.20 -1.96
C SER A 268 -1.24 2.75 -2.11
N ARG A 269 -0.56 1.97 -2.96
CA ARG A 269 -0.82 0.53 -3.10
C ARG A 269 -0.53 -0.23 -1.81
N GLN A 270 0.62 0.05 -1.18
CA GLN A 270 0.98 -0.54 0.10
C GLN A 270 -0.08 -0.24 1.18
N LYS A 271 -0.56 1.00 1.29
CA LYS A 271 -1.65 1.36 2.22
C LYS A 271 -2.93 0.57 1.94
N SER A 272 -3.30 0.44 0.66
CA SER A 272 -4.47 -0.35 0.25
C SER A 272 -4.32 -1.83 0.65
N LEU A 273 -3.13 -2.41 0.43
CA LEU A 273 -2.83 -3.78 0.84
C LEU A 273 -2.90 -3.95 2.36
N SER A 274 -2.32 -3.03 3.14
CA SER A 274 -2.39 -3.08 4.61
C SER A 274 -3.85 -3.05 5.11
N ASN A 275 -4.67 -2.16 4.56
CA ASN A 275 -6.09 -2.04 4.95
C ASN A 275 -6.87 -3.32 4.65
N VAL A 276 -6.69 -3.90 3.47
CA VAL A 276 -7.36 -5.16 3.10
C VAL A 276 -6.83 -6.33 3.95
N SER A 277 -5.52 -6.39 4.20
CA SER A 277 -4.93 -7.39 5.11
C SER A 277 -5.52 -7.29 6.52
N LEU A 278 -5.78 -6.10 7.03
CA LEU A 278 -6.44 -5.92 8.34
C LEU A 278 -7.87 -6.47 8.36
N ILE A 279 -8.65 -6.28 7.28
CA ILE A 279 -10.01 -6.85 7.14
C ILE A 279 -9.94 -8.39 7.15
N ASN A 280 -8.99 -8.97 6.43
CA ASN A 280 -8.79 -10.42 6.33
C ASN A 280 -8.07 -11.04 7.54
N HIS A 281 -7.87 -10.27 8.63
CA HIS A 281 -7.09 -10.66 9.81
C HIS A 281 -5.67 -11.17 9.50
N ASP A 282 -5.07 -10.69 8.42
CA ASP A 282 -3.67 -10.93 8.05
C ASP A 282 -2.77 -9.83 8.65
N TYR A 283 -2.66 -9.87 9.98
CA TYR A 283 -1.85 -8.91 10.73
C TYR A 283 -0.35 -9.02 10.39
N GLU A 284 0.13 -10.21 10.01
CA GLU A 284 1.50 -10.39 9.54
C GLU A 284 1.76 -9.60 8.26
N LYS A 285 0.93 -9.79 7.23
CA LYS A 285 1.08 -9.06 5.97
C LYS A 285 0.92 -7.56 6.18
N SER A 286 -0.04 -7.13 7.00
CA SER A 286 -0.20 -5.72 7.36
C SER A 286 1.04 -5.13 8.02
N TYR A 287 1.65 -5.83 8.99
CA TYR A 287 2.89 -5.40 9.64
C TYR A 287 4.07 -5.30 8.67
N LEU A 288 4.27 -6.32 7.83
CA LEU A 288 5.32 -6.32 6.81
C LEU A 288 5.15 -5.16 5.83
N THR A 289 3.93 -4.93 5.37
CA THR A 289 3.58 -3.80 4.50
C THR A 289 3.83 -2.45 5.16
N GLN A 290 3.44 -2.25 6.43
CA GLN A 290 3.70 -0.99 7.14
C GLN A 290 5.20 -0.75 7.38
N LYS A 291 5.98 -1.81 7.58
CA LYS A 291 7.44 -1.72 7.64
C LYS A 291 8.03 -1.25 6.31
N GLU A 292 7.56 -1.77 5.18
CA GLU A 292 7.99 -1.31 3.85
C GLU A 292 7.58 0.15 3.60
N ILE A 293 6.36 0.54 3.98
CA ILE A 293 5.91 1.94 3.92
C ILE A 293 6.86 2.84 4.71
N ALA A 294 7.20 2.49 5.96
CA ALA A 294 8.12 3.28 6.78
C ALA A 294 9.53 3.38 6.18
N SER A 295 9.98 2.34 5.48
CA SER A 295 11.25 2.34 4.75
C SER A 295 11.23 3.29 3.56
N TYR A 296 10.23 3.20 2.69
CA TYR A 296 10.14 4.00 1.46
C TYR A 296 9.69 5.44 1.69
N ALA A 297 8.90 5.70 2.73
CA ALA A 297 8.40 7.02 3.05
C ALA A 297 9.50 7.92 3.63
N LYS A 298 10.50 7.35 4.30
CA LYS A 298 11.61 8.09 4.92
C LYS A 298 12.29 9.01 3.89
N HIS A 299 12.41 10.30 4.22
CA HIS A 299 12.94 11.37 3.36
C HIS A 299 12.15 11.68 2.08
N SER A 300 10.95 11.12 1.92
CA SER A 300 10.03 11.45 0.81
C SER A 300 8.98 12.48 1.23
N ILE A 301 8.09 12.86 0.29
CA ILE A 301 6.91 13.66 0.62
C ILE A 301 5.93 12.97 1.58
N HIS A 302 6.05 11.65 1.73
CA HIS A 302 5.21 10.85 2.59
C HIS A 302 5.78 10.72 4.00
N ASP A 303 6.99 11.25 4.27
CA ASP A 303 7.62 11.18 5.59
C ASP A 303 6.86 12.04 6.60
N ASN A 304 6.19 11.39 7.55
CA ASN A 304 5.42 12.06 8.58
C ASN A 304 5.27 11.16 9.82
N PRO A 305 4.91 11.71 10.99
CA PRO A 305 4.80 10.94 12.23
C PRO A 305 3.85 9.73 12.16
N ASP A 306 2.76 9.81 11.40
CA ASP A 306 1.77 8.73 11.34
C ASP A 306 2.34 7.47 10.68
N ILE A 307 3.34 7.59 9.80
CA ILE A 307 4.02 6.43 9.20
C ILE A 307 4.68 5.56 10.29
N TYR A 308 5.41 6.20 11.21
CA TYR A 308 6.10 5.52 12.29
C TYR A 308 5.12 4.96 13.32
N LEU A 309 4.06 5.72 13.65
CA LEU A 309 2.99 5.24 14.54
C LEU A 309 2.26 4.04 13.93
N ASN A 310 1.94 4.07 12.64
CA ASN A 310 1.24 2.97 11.97
C ASN A 310 2.10 1.71 11.88
N ALA A 311 3.41 1.84 11.66
CA ALA A 311 4.33 0.71 11.74
C ALA A 311 4.41 0.13 13.16
N ALA A 312 4.40 0.99 14.19
CA ALA A 312 4.35 0.55 15.58
C ALA A 312 3.03 -0.17 15.93
N ARG A 313 1.88 0.39 15.51
CA ARG A 313 0.54 -0.21 15.66
C ARG A 313 0.44 -1.59 15.06
N ALA A 314 0.83 -1.71 13.79
CA ALA A 314 0.77 -2.98 13.08
C ALA A 314 1.69 -4.04 13.72
N GLY A 315 2.84 -3.62 14.27
CA GLY A 315 3.72 -4.50 15.05
C GLY A 315 3.03 -5.04 16.30
N ILE A 316 2.39 -4.18 17.09
CA ILE A 316 1.66 -4.62 18.30
C ILE A 316 0.49 -5.54 17.92
N ASP A 317 -0.30 -5.16 16.92
CA ASP A 317 -1.44 -5.95 16.45
C ASP A 317 -0.98 -7.35 16.00
N PHE A 318 0.12 -7.46 15.25
CA PHE A 318 0.67 -8.76 14.87
C PHE A 318 1.20 -9.56 16.08
N ALA A 319 1.96 -8.91 16.96
CA ALA A 319 2.53 -9.56 18.14
C ALA A 319 1.47 -10.13 19.08
N LEU A 320 0.26 -9.54 19.14
CA LEU A 320 -0.87 -10.05 19.93
C LEU A 320 -1.54 -11.30 19.32
N THR A 321 -1.23 -11.65 18.07
CA THR A 321 -1.85 -12.78 17.35
C THR A 321 -0.93 -13.97 17.12
N THR A 322 0.36 -13.84 17.42
CA THR A 322 1.36 -14.91 17.34
C THR A 322 1.72 -15.42 18.73
N ASP A 323 1.95 -16.73 18.85
CA ASP A 323 2.40 -17.36 20.09
C ASP A 323 3.94 -17.57 20.10
N GLN A 324 4.65 -17.13 19.06
CA GLN A 324 6.09 -17.33 18.93
C GLN A 324 6.89 -16.29 19.73
N THR A 325 7.42 -16.68 20.89
CA THR A 325 8.15 -15.79 21.81
C THR A 325 9.27 -14.99 21.15
N ASP A 326 10.11 -15.61 20.32
CA ASP A 326 11.21 -14.93 19.63
C ASP A 326 10.70 -13.87 18.65
N GLN A 327 9.61 -14.17 17.95
CA GLN A 327 8.97 -13.25 17.01
C GLN A 327 8.38 -12.04 17.75
N ILE A 328 7.66 -12.27 18.85
CA ILE A 328 7.10 -11.23 19.72
C ILE A 328 8.21 -10.30 20.22
N GLN A 329 9.34 -10.84 20.67
CA GLN A 329 10.47 -10.04 21.15
C GLN A 329 11.09 -9.19 20.03
N ARG A 330 11.29 -9.76 18.84
CA ARG A 330 11.83 -9.02 17.68
C ARG A 330 10.90 -7.90 17.26
N ILE A 331 9.58 -8.17 17.17
CA ILE A 331 8.57 -7.16 16.82
C ILE A 331 8.57 -6.06 17.88
N SER A 332 8.54 -6.41 19.17
CA SER A 332 8.56 -5.43 20.26
C SER A 332 9.78 -4.50 20.20
N ARG A 333 10.98 -5.04 19.89
CA ARG A 333 12.18 -4.21 19.70
C ARG A 333 12.03 -3.27 18.51
N GLN A 334 11.50 -3.76 17.39
CA GLN A 334 11.28 -2.96 16.19
C GLN A 334 10.20 -1.87 16.39
N THR A 335 9.12 -2.17 17.10
CA THR A 335 8.08 -1.19 17.49
C THR A 335 8.69 -0.07 18.32
N ASN A 336 9.50 -0.40 19.33
CA ASN A 336 10.19 0.62 20.13
C ASN A 336 11.16 1.46 19.30
N LYS A 337 11.81 0.85 18.29
CA LYS A 337 12.66 1.58 17.35
C LYS A 337 11.85 2.62 16.57
N TYR A 338 10.67 2.28 16.03
CA TYR A 338 9.84 3.27 15.33
C TYR A 338 9.37 4.41 16.23
N ILE A 339 9.03 4.14 17.49
CA ILE A 339 8.67 5.18 18.46
C ILE A 339 9.87 6.13 18.70
N ASN A 340 11.08 5.57 18.82
CA ASN A 340 12.29 6.37 19.01
C ASN A 340 12.66 7.17 17.74
N ASP A 341 12.58 6.54 16.56
CA ASP A 341 12.83 7.19 15.27
C ASP A 341 11.87 8.37 15.07
N LEU A 342 10.59 8.22 15.42
CA LEU A 342 9.60 9.31 15.42
C LEU A 342 10.01 10.47 16.32
N LYS A 343 10.46 10.19 17.56
CA LYS A 343 10.89 11.23 18.50
C LYS A 343 12.14 11.97 18.02
N GLN A 344 13.07 11.25 17.39
CA GLN A 344 14.30 11.82 16.85
C GLN A 344 14.05 12.68 15.62
N GLN A 345 13.22 12.19 14.69
CA GLN A 345 12.95 12.90 13.43
C GLN A 345 11.94 14.03 13.58
N PHE A 346 11.01 13.93 14.52
CA PHE A 346 9.95 14.91 14.74
C PHE A 346 9.86 15.34 16.22
N PRO A 347 10.88 16.02 16.79
CA PRO A 347 10.92 16.35 18.22
C PRO A 347 9.76 17.23 18.71
N ASN A 348 9.17 18.04 17.83
CA ASN A 348 8.06 18.95 18.14
C ASN A 348 6.67 18.35 17.85
N ASN A 349 6.55 17.02 17.71
CA ASN A 349 5.27 16.39 17.40
C ASN A 349 4.31 16.43 18.61
N THR A 350 3.00 16.47 18.33
CA THR A 350 1.93 16.46 19.35
C THR A 350 1.39 15.05 19.63
N ASN A 351 2.18 14.00 19.36
CA ASN A 351 1.70 12.62 19.36
C ASN A 351 1.94 11.86 20.67
N GLN A 352 2.33 12.55 21.75
CA GLN A 352 2.66 11.93 23.02
C GLN A 352 1.53 11.02 23.55
N ALA A 353 0.27 11.47 23.47
CA ALA A 353 -0.87 10.64 23.86
C ALA A 353 -0.99 9.34 23.03
N GLN A 354 -0.70 9.38 21.73
CA GLN A 354 -0.71 8.19 20.86
C GLN A 354 0.44 7.24 21.23
N ILE A 355 1.61 7.79 21.57
CA ILE A 355 2.77 7.02 22.03
C ILE A 355 2.47 6.35 23.37
N ASP A 356 1.77 7.02 24.28
CA ASP A 356 1.40 6.47 25.59
C ASP A 356 0.37 5.34 25.47
N VAL A 357 -0.58 5.45 24.54
CA VAL A 357 -1.47 4.33 24.17
C VAL A 357 -0.66 3.14 23.66
N LEU A 358 0.27 3.35 22.73
CA LEU A 358 1.13 2.28 22.21
C LEU A 358 1.97 1.62 23.33
N ASN A 359 2.53 2.41 24.24
CA ASN A 359 3.27 1.92 25.39
C ASN A 359 2.37 1.08 26.32
N ALA A 360 1.14 1.51 26.57
CA ALA A 360 0.19 0.75 27.37
C ALA A 360 -0.12 -0.61 26.72
N ARG A 361 -0.33 -0.65 25.40
CA ARG A 361 -0.55 -1.91 24.66
C ARG A 361 0.70 -2.80 24.64
N LEU A 362 1.91 -2.23 24.60
CA LEU A 362 3.16 -2.98 24.77
C LEU A 362 3.32 -3.57 26.18
N HIS A 363 2.90 -2.84 27.22
CA HIS A 363 2.85 -3.39 28.58
C HIS A 363 1.82 -4.51 28.70
N TYR A 364 0.66 -4.38 28.06
CA TYR A 364 -0.33 -5.45 27.96
C TYR A 364 0.25 -6.71 27.31
N LEU A 365 0.94 -6.55 26.18
CA LEU A 365 1.61 -7.66 25.47
C LEU A 365 2.61 -8.42 26.38
N LYS A 366 3.27 -7.72 27.31
CA LYS A 366 4.23 -8.25 28.30
C LYS A 366 3.57 -8.76 29.59
N ASP A 367 2.24 -8.84 29.65
CA ASP A 367 1.47 -9.21 30.85
C ASP A 367 1.63 -8.22 32.03
N GLU A 368 2.08 -6.99 31.77
CA GLU A 368 2.26 -5.92 32.75
C GLU A 368 0.97 -5.08 32.90
N HIS A 369 -0.18 -5.73 33.10
CA HIS A 369 -1.52 -5.10 33.05
C HIS A 369 -1.69 -3.89 33.98
N GLN A 370 -1.10 -3.92 35.18
CA GLN A 370 -1.21 -2.80 36.13
C GLN A 370 -0.52 -1.54 35.61
N LYS A 371 0.63 -1.67 34.94
CA LYS A 371 1.32 -0.51 34.34
C LYS A 371 0.55 0.01 33.13
N ALA A 372 0.03 -0.89 32.31
CA ALA A 372 -0.79 -0.54 31.16
C ALA A 372 -2.05 0.23 31.57
N LYS A 373 -2.76 -0.21 32.62
CA LYS A 373 -3.94 0.50 33.17
C LYS A 373 -3.58 1.91 33.66
N LYS A 374 -2.52 2.04 34.46
CA LYS A 374 -2.06 3.35 34.95
C LYS A 374 -1.78 4.34 33.82
N LEU A 375 -1.13 3.89 32.74
CA LEU A 375 -0.86 4.74 31.57
C LEU A 375 -2.14 5.20 30.88
N ILE A 376 -3.12 4.30 30.73
CA ILE A 376 -4.39 4.63 30.08
C ILE A 376 -5.28 5.54 30.95
N GLU A 377 -5.30 5.33 32.26
CA GLU A 377 -6.05 6.18 33.21
C GLU A 377 -5.48 7.61 33.32
N GLN A 378 -4.19 7.79 33.02
CA GLN A 378 -3.55 9.10 32.95
C GLN A 378 -3.87 9.88 31.67
N LEU A 379 -4.40 9.23 30.64
CA LEU A 379 -4.81 9.89 29.41
C LEU A 379 -6.16 10.58 29.62
N ASP A 380 -6.22 11.87 29.28
CA ASP A 380 -7.41 12.70 29.46
C ASP A 380 -8.68 12.01 28.91
N GLU A 381 -9.68 11.89 29.79
CA GLU A 381 -10.96 11.23 29.51
C GLU A 381 -11.93 12.17 28.78
N ASN A 382 -11.67 13.48 28.79
CA ASN A 382 -12.61 14.50 28.32
C ASN A 382 -12.36 14.99 26.88
N ASP A 383 -11.31 14.54 26.20
CA ASP A 383 -11.11 14.87 24.78
C ASP A 383 -12.08 14.06 23.91
N SER A 384 -13.27 14.62 23.71
CA SER A 384 -14.30 14.08 22.81
C SER A 384 -13.98 14.28 21.33
N HIS A 385 -12.92 15.04 21.01
CA HIS A 385 -12.58 15.37 19.63
C HIS A 385 -11.62 14.35 19.02
N ILE A 386 -12.02 13.76 17.89
CA ILE A 386 -11.20 12.80 17.16
C ILE A 386 -10.22 13.56 16.27
N ARG A 387 -8.99 13.73 16.76
CA ARG A 387 -7.89 14.38 16.02
C ARG A 387 -7.21 13.44 15.02
N SER A 388 -7.15 12.15 15.36
CA SER A 388 -6.58 11.09 14.52
C SER A 388 -7.46 9.86 14.66
N VAL A 389 -7.96 9.36 13.52
CA VAL A 389 -8.76 8.13 13.47
C VAL A 389 -7.93 6.94 13.96
N ASP A 390 -6.67 6.83 13.51
CA ASP A 390 -5.76 5.77 13.94
C ASP A 390 -5.46 5.83 15.44
N GLY A 391 -5.19 7.04 15.96
CA GLY A 391 -4.93 7.24 17.39
C GLY A 391 -6.16 6.90 18.26
N ALA A 392 -7.35 7.31 17.84
CA ALA A 392 -8.59 6.99 18.54
C ALA A 392 -8.91 5.49 18.47
N LEU A 393 -8.71 4.85 17.31
CA LEU A 393 -8.91 3.42 17.14
C LEU A 393 -7.99 2.61 18.06
N ASP A 394 -6.72 2.98 18.13
CA ASP A 394 -5.73 2.35 19.00
C ASP A 394 -6.08 2.52 20.49
N LYS A 395 -6.56 3.71 20.88
CA LYS A 395 -7.09 3.97 22.23
C LYS A 395 -8.30 3.09 22.54
N ALA A 396 -9.21 2.90 21.58
CA ALA A 396 -10.36 2.01 21.73
C ALA A 396 -9.96 0.53 21.88
N LYS A 397 -8.95 0.09 21.12
CA LYS A 397 -8.35 -1.25 21.26
C LYS A 397 -7.72 -1.42 22.65
N ALA A 398 -6.91 -0.46 23.11
CA ALA A 398 -6.30 -0.48 24.43
C ALA A 398 -7.34 -0.50 25.57
N PHE A 399 -8.43 0.27 25.45
CA PHE A 399 -9.52 0.22 26.42
C PHE A 399 -10.16 -1.18 26.50
N HIS A 400 -10.40 -1.82 25.36
CA HIS A 400 -10.94 -3.18 25.34
C HIS A 400 -9.98 -4.19 25.96
N GLU A 401 -8.70 -4.16 25.55
CA GLU A 401 -7.63 -5.03 26.05
C GLU A 401 -7.45 -4.93 27.56
N LEU A 402 -7.73 -3.76 28.17
CA LEU A 402 -7.60 -3.54 29.61
C LEU A 402 -8.90 -3.70 30.40
N GLY A 403 -10.00 -4.09 29.76
CA GLY A 403 -11.29 -4.37 30.40
C GLY A 403 -12.25 -3.17 30.47
N PHE A 404 -11.90 -2.01 29.93
CA PHE A 404 -12.77 -0.82 29.86
C PHE A 404 -13.77 -0.92 28.70
N HIS A 405 -14.56 -1.99 28.65
CA HIS A 405 -15.38 -2.35 27.49
C HIS A 405 -16.42 -1.28 27.10
N GLN A 406 -17.05 -0.61 28.08
CA GLN A 406 -18.02 0.44 27.79
C GLN A 406 -17.34 1.66 27.15
N LYS A 407 -16.19 2.10 27.68
CA LYS A 407 -15.39 3.19 27.11
C LYS A 407 -14.95 2.86 25.68
N ALA A 408 -14.49 1.62 25.46
CA ALA A 408 -14.11 1.16 24.12
C ALA A 408 -15.27 1.26 23.12
N GLN A 409 -16.46 0.74 23.48
CA GLN A 409 -17.64 0.75 22.59
C GLN A 409 -18.15 2.17 22.29
N THR A 410 -18.15 3.05 23.29
CA THR A 410 -18.48 4.47 23.10
C THR A 410 -17.52 5.12 22.11
N LEU A 411 -16.22 4.89 22.28
CA LEU A 411 -15.20 5.48 21.41
C LEU A 411 -15.29 4.93 19.97
N PHE A 412 -15.51 3.63 19.78
CA PHE A 412 -15.77 3.06 18.44
C PHE A 412 -16.96 3.74 17.74
N THR A 413 -18.05 3.98 18.48
CA THR A 413 -19.25 4.65 17.94
C THR A 413 -18.95 6.09 17.53
N GLN A 414 -18.16 6.81 18.33
CA GLN A 414 -17.70 8.16 18.00
C GLN A 414 -16.81 8.17 16.75
N ILE A 415 -15.88 7.22 16.62
CA ILE A 415 -15.00 7.08 15.45
C ILE A 415 -15.81 6.84 14.18
N ILE A 416 -16.73 5.88 14.20
CA ILE A 416 -17.58 5.57 13.04
C ILE A 416 -18.39 6.80 12.63
N SER A 417 -19.04 7.46 13.60
CA SER A 417 -19.82 8.67 13.33
C SER A 417 -18.96 9.81 12.76
N HIS A 418 -17.73 9.96 13.22
CA HIS A 418 -16.79 10.95 12.69
C HIS A 418 -16.39 10.62 11.24
N CYS A 419 -16.06 9.38 10.93
CA CYS A 419 -15.71 8.94 9.58
C CYS A 419 -16.90 9.08 8.60
N GLU A 420 -18.12 8.78 9.03
CA GLU A 420 -19.33 8.92 8.21
C GLU A 420 -19.63 10.40 7.89
N ARG A 421 -19.39 11.31 8.84
CA ARG A 421 -19.55 12.76 8.62
C ARG A 421 -18.45 13.37 7.76
N HIS A 422 -17.26 12.75 7.74
CA HIS A 422 -16.11 13.22 6.99
C HIS A 422 -15.53 12.12 6.08
N PRO A 423 -16.17 11.80 4.94
CA PRO A 423 -15.73 10.73 4.04
C PRO A 423 -14.32 10.94 3.44
N THR A 424 -13.79 12.16 3.49
CA THR A 424 -12.42 12.48 3.04
C THR A 424 -11.35 12.08 4.04
N VAL A 425 -11.72 11.81 5.31
CA VAL A 425 -10.79 11.55 6.42
C VAL A 425 -10.46 10.06 6.54
N SER A 426 -11.37 9.18 6.13
CA SER A 426 -11.17 7.72 6.21
C SER A 426 -11.63 7.06 4.91
N ASP A 427 -10.78 6.22 4.35
CA ASP A 427 -11.16 5.37 3.22
C ASP A 427 -12.30 4.44 3.63
N THR A 428 -13.25 4.20 2.71
CA THR A 428 -14.34 3.23 2.82
C THR A 428 -13.87 1.86 3.30
N THR A 429 -12.72 1.39 2.79
CA THR A 429 -12.07 0.14 3.23
C THR A 429 -11.69 0.20 4.71
N TYR A 430 -11.14 1.32 5.15
CA TYR A 430 -10.71 1.47 6.53
C TYR A 430 -11.91 1.63 7.50
N LEU A 431 -12.97 2.32 7.08
CA LEU A 431 -14.23 2.36 7.83
C LEU A 431 -14.83 0.94 8.01
N ARG A 432 -14.78 0.10 6.97
CA ARG A 432 -15.21 -1.30 7.06
C ARG A 432 -14.42 -2.07 8.12
N TYR A 433 -13.10 -1.88 8.17
CA TYR A 433 -12.26 -2.45 9.21
C TYR A 433 -12.64 -1.96 10.61
N ILE A 434 -12.89 -0.66 10.81
CA ILE A 434 -13.29 -0.10 12.10
C ILE A 434 -14.62 -0.72 12.57
N GLN A 435 -15.60 -0.86 11.68
CA GLN A 435 -16.89 -1.49 11.98
C GLN A 435 -16.73 -2.97 12.36
N GLN A 436 -15.85 -3.69 11.66
CA GLN A 436 -15.50 -5.07 12.00
C GLN A 436 -14.88 -5.16 13.40
N GLN A 437 -13.91 -4.31 13.72
CA GLN A 437 -13.27 -4.26 15.04
C GLN A 437 -14.26 -3.94 16.17
N GLN A 438 -15.21 -3.04 15.94
CA GLN A 438 -16.28 -2.74 16.90
C GLN A 438 -17.17 -3.97 17.14
N SER A 439 -17.63 -4.62 16.07
CA SER A 439 -18.51 -5.79 16.18
C SER A 439 -17.81 -6.95 16.89
N GLU A 440 -16.57 -7.27 16.51
CA GLU A 440 -15.80 -8.35 17.13
C GLU A 440 -15.58 -8.11 18.62
N ARG A 441 -15.22 -6.88 19.03
CA ARG A 441 -15.00 -6.52 20.45
C ARG A 441 -16.28 -6.35 21.25
N ARG A 442 -17.42 -6.21 20.58
CA ARG A 442 -18.73 -6.27 21.24
C ARG A 442 -19.04 -7.70 21.64
N ASP A 443 -18.85 -8.61 20.69
CA ASP A 443 -19.14 -10.05 20.82
C ASP A 443 -18.13 -10.76 21.73
N ILE A 444 -16.85 -10.40 21.65
CA ILE A 444 -15.73 -11.03 22.36
C ILE A 444 -15.14 -10.05 23.36
N LYS A 445 -15.27 -10.34 24.66
CA LYS A 445 -14.81 -9.44 25.74
C LYS A 445 -13.32 -9.58 26.06
N MET A 446 -12.72 -10.74 25.79
CA MET A 446 -11.31 -10.99 26.07
C MET A 446 -10.44 -10.47 24.91
N GLY A 447 -9.25 -9.95 25.25
CA GLY A 447 -8.22 -9.68 24.25
C GLY A 447 -7.72 -10.96 23.57
N PRO A 448 -7.06 -10.90 22.40
CA PRO A 448 -6.64 -12.09 21.66
C PRO A 448 -5.81 -13.09 22.49
N LYS A 449 -4.82 -12.58 23.24
CA LYS A 449 -3.95 -13.38 24.11
C LYS A 449 -4.70 -14.01 25.29
N GLU A 450 -5.55 -13.24 25.97
CA GLU A 450 -6.39 -13.72 27.07
C GLU A 450 -7.39 -14.78 26.60
N LEU A 451 -7.98 -14.60 25.42
CA LEU A 451 -8.93 -15.53 24.84
C LEU A 451 -8.28 -16.89 24.54
N ASN A 452 -7.06 -16.89 23.99
CA ASN A 452 -6.30 -18.12 23.78
C ASN A 452 -6.01 -18.82 25.13
N ASN A 453 -5.53 -18.08 26.12
CA ASN A 453 -5.25 -18.61 27.45
C ASN A 453 -6.52 -19.18 28.13
N HIS A 454 -7.64 -18.49 27.98
CA HIS A 454 -8.94 -18.94 28.49
C HIS A 454 -9.36 -20.25 27.83
N ALA A 455 -9.29 -20.33 26.50
CA ALA A 455 -9.67 -21.52 25.75
C ALA A 455 -8.85 -22.76 26.17
N VAL A 456 -7.52 -22.60 26.29
CA VAL A 456 -6.62 -23.66 26.76
C VAL A 456 -6.94 -24.06 28.20
N SER A 457 -7.22 -23.10 29.08
CA SER A 457 -7.59 -23.38 30.48
C SER A 457 -8.87 -24.22 30.58
N GLN A 458 -9.91 -23.88 29.82
CA GLN A 458 -11.18 -24.64 29.82
C GLN A 458 -11.02 -26.03 29.23
N PHE A 459 -10.21 -26.17 28.18
CA PHE A 459 -9.89 -27.47 27.60
C PHE A 459 -9.21 -28.38 28.63
N ASN A 460 -8.21 -27.87 29.34
CA ASN A 460 -7.50 -28.63 30.38
C ASN A 460 -8.38 -29.02 31.57
N LYS A 461 -9.44 -28.23 31.86
CA LYS A 461 -10.45 -28.56 32.87
C LYS A 461 -11.50 -29.58 32.40
N GLY A 462 -11.42 -30.05 31.15
CA GLY A 462 -12.40 -30.98 30.56
C GLY A 462 -13.73 -30.33 30.17
N GLN A 463 -13.84 -28.99 30.24
CA GLN A 463 -15.05 -28.25 29.88
C GLN A 463 -15.11 -28.04 28.36
N LEU A 464 -15.27 -29.13 27.60
CA LEU A 464 -15.12 -29.12 26.14
C LEU A 464 -16.06 -28.15 25.42
N ASN A 465 -17.31 -28.01 25.86
CA ASN A 465 -18.24 -27.07 25.22
C ASN A 465 -17.78 -25.60 25.35
N MET A 466 -17.32 -25.20 26.53
CA MET A 466 -16.79 -23.85 26.77
C MET A 466 -15.45 -23.64 26.05
N ALA A 467 -14.60 -24.68 26.03
CA ALA A 467 -13.34 -24.64 25.29
C ALA A 467 -13.58 -24.50 23.78
N LEU A 468 -14.54 -25.23 23.23
CA LEU A 468 -14.90 -25.19 21.82
C LEU A 468 -15.43 -23.80 21.42
N GLU A 469 -16.29 -23.21 22.25
CA GLU A 469 -16.76 -21.85 22.05
C GLU A 469 -15.60 -20.84 22.06
N ALA A 470 -14.74 -20.90 23.08
CA ALA A 470 -13.60 -19.99 23.22
C ALA A 470 -12.58 -20.15 22.06
N PHE A 471 -12.26 -21.39 21.64
CA PHE A 471 -11.40 -21.62 20.48
C PHE A 471 -12.04 -21.15 19.18
N THR A 472 -13.35 -21.30 19.01
CA THR A 472 -14.07 -20.79 17.84
C THR A 472 -14.02 -19.25 17.79
N GLN A 473 -14.21 -18.59 18.93
CA GLN A 473 -14.05 -17.14 19.06
C GLN A 473 -12.60 -16.71 18.78
N ALA A 474 -11.61 -17.44 19.32
CA ALA A 474 -10.18 -17.17 19.09
C ALA A 474 -9.83 -17.29 17.61
N PHE A 475 -10.31 -18.34 16.93
CA PHE A 475 -10.09 -18.54 15.50
C PHE A 475 -10.81 -17.52 14.63
N ARG A 476 -11.93 -16.95 15.09
CA ARG A 476 -12.61 -15.84 14.39
C ARG A 476 -11.75 -14.58 14.33
N VAL A 477 -11.00 -14.26 15.37
CA VAL A 477 -10.16 -13.04 15.44
C VAL A 477 -8.69 -13.27 15.08
N MET A 478 -8.23 -14.52 15.17
CA MET A 478 -6.88 -14.97 14.81
C MET A 478 -6.94 -16.18 13.85
N PRO A 479 -7.58 -16.06 12.68
CA PRO A 479 -7.80 -17.19 11.76
C PRO A 479 -6.52 -17.73 11.11
N ARG A 480 -5.40 -17.01 11.25
CA ARG A 480 -4.09 -17.36 10.69
C ARG A 480 -3.09 -17.91 11.71
N ASN A 481 -3.49 -18.11 12.96
CA ASN A 481 -2.62 -18.69 13.99
C ASN A 481 -2.68 -20.25 13.93
N PRO A 482 -1.58 -20.95 13.60
CA PRO A 482 -1.57 -22.40 13.50
C PRO A 482 -1.85 -23.12 14.82
N SER A 483 -1.36 -22.59 15.94
CA SER A 483 -1.58 -23.17 17.27
C SER A 483 -3.06 -23.16 17.64
N ILE A 484 -3.76 -22.05 17.39
CA ILE A 484 -5.20 -21.92 17.63
C ILE A 484 -5.98 -22.86 16.72
N ALA A 485 -5.62 -22.93 15.44
CA ALA A 485 -6.27 -23.84 14.49
C ALA A 485 -6.12 -25.31 14.88
N LEU A 486 -4.92 -25.73 15.32
CA LEU A 486 -4.66 -27.08 15.79
C LEU A 486 -5.45 -27.40 17.07
N ASN A 487 -5.51 -26.46 18.01
CA ASN A 487 -6.25 -26.64 19.26
C ASN A 487 -7.77 -26.70 19.01
N LEU A 488 -8.30 -25.84 18.16
CA LEU A 488 -9.71 -25.87 17.75
C LEU A 488 -10.04 -27.18 17.03
N LEU A 489 -9.18 -27.62 16.12
CA LEU A 489 -9.38 -28.87 15.39
C LEU A 489 -9.41 -30.06 16.37
N GLN A 490 -8.47 -30.14 17.32
CA GLN A 490 -8.49 -31.16 18.37
C GLN A 490 -9.81 -31.11 19.16
N CYS A 491 -10.21 -29.92 19.61
CA CYS A 491 -11.39 -29.73 20.44
C CYS A 491 -12.69 -30.15 19.71
N LEU A 492 -12.79 -29.91 18.39
CA LEU A 492 -13.90 -30.38 17.57
C LEU A 492 -14.02 -31.91 17.58
N PHE A 493 -12.90 -32.62 17.41
CA PHE A 493 -12.90 -34.08 17.41
C PHE A 493 -13.18 -34.68 18.80
N ASP A 494 -12.63 -34.10 19.85
CA ASP A 494 -12.87 -34.57 21.22
C ASP A 494 -14.32 -34.32 21.65
N SER A 495 -14.92 -33.20 21.22
CA SER A 495 -16.33 -32.91 21.46
C SER A 495 -17.25 -33.84 20.68
N ALA A 496 -16.89 -34.21 19.44
CA ALA A 496 -17.69 -35.12 18.62
C ALA A 496 -17.72 -36.58 19.14
N LYS A 497 -16.74 -36.97 19.97
CA LYS A 497 -16.76 -38.26 20.67
C LYS A 497 -17.77 -38.33 21.81
N GLN A 498 -18.24 -37.18 22.32
CA GLN A 498 -19.23 -37.16 23.39
C GLN A 498 -20.63 -37.53 22.87
N LYS A 499 -21.44 -38.19 23.71
CA LYS A 499 -22.84 -38.55 23.36
C LYS A 499 -23.63 -37.28 23.02
N GLY A 500 -24.11 -37.18 21.78
CA GLY A 500 -24.87 -36.02 21.29
C GLY A 500 -24.03 -34.86 20.73
N GLY A 501 -22.71 -35.05 20.57
CA GLY A 501 -21.82 -34.02 20.02
C GLY A 501 -22.09 -33.72 18.54
N THR A 502 -22.12 -32.43 18.19
CA THR A 502 -22.19 -31.95 16.80
C THR A 502 -20.80 -31.68 16.25
N PHE A 503 -20.53 -32.05 14.99
CA PHE A 503 -19.24 -31.78 14.34
C PHE A 503 -19.37 -30.71 13.25
N ASN A 504 -18.62 -29.61 13.38
CA ASN A 504 -18.61 -28.55 12.37
C ASN A 504 -17.52 -28.81 11.33
N LEU A 505 -17.91 -29.48 10.23
CA LEU A 505 -17.01 -29.84 9.13
C LEU A 505 -16.38 -28.60 8.45
N ALA A 506 -17.13 -27.51 8.30
CA ALA A 506 -16.64 -26.30 7.65
C ALA A 506 -15.49 -25.66 8.43
N ILE A 507 -15.60 -25.58 9.77
CA ILE A 507 -14.51 -25.07 10.61
C ILE A 507 -13.31 -26.02 10.57
N ALA A 508 -13.54 -27.33 10.66
CA ALA A 508 -12.46 -28.31 10.60
C ALA A 508 -11.63 -28.20 9.31
N LYS A 509 -12.30 -28.01 8.16
CA LYS A 509 -11.64 -27.78 6.86
C LYS A 509 -10.82 -26.48 6.84
N LYS A 510 -11.35 -25.39 7.40
CA LYS A 510 -10.62 -24.13 7.50
C LYS A 510 -9.35 -24.27 8.36
N CYS A 511 -9.45 -24.94 9.52
CA CYS A 511 -8.29 -25.23 10.35
C CYS A 511 -7.26 -26.07 9.59
N TYR A 512 -7.69 -27.15 8.94
CA TYR A 512 -6.80 -28.01 8.17
C TYR A 512 -6.11 -27.28 7.01
N ALA A 513 -6.84 -26.44 6.27
CA ALA A 513 -6.30 -25.66 5.15
C ALA A 513 -5.19 -24.67 5.58
N LEU A 514 -5.27 -24.14 6.81
CA LEU A 514 -4.18 -23.34 7.39
C LEU A 514 -3.00 -24.24 7.79
N LEU A 515 -3.27 -25.31 8.53
CA LEU A 515 -2.25 -26.21 9.08
C LEU A 515 -1.42 -26.89 7.98
N SER A 516 -2.05 -27.27 6.86
CA SER A 516 -1.36 -27.90 5.72
C SER A 516 -0.39 -26.98 5.00
N LYS A 517 -0.57 -25.66 5.11
CA LYS A 517 0.32 -24.63 4.53
C LYS A 517 1.37 -24.14 5.54
N SER A 518 1.23 -24.50 6.81
CA SER A 518 2.06 -23.99 7.91
C SER A 518 3.23 -24.92 8.20
N SER A 519 4.37 -24.35 8.61
CA SER A 519 5.46 -25.14 9.17
C SER A 519 5.17 -25.39 10.65
N LEU A 520 4.84 -26.64 11.00
CA LEU A 520 4.54 -27.04 12.37
C LEU A 520 5.77 -27.66 13.04
N PRO A 521 6.03 -27.35 14.33
CA PRO A 521 6.97 -28.10 15.14
C PRO A 521 6.63 -29.59 15.16
N THR A 522 7.63 -30.45 15.34
CA THR A 522 7.49 -31.93 15.28
C THR A 522 6.34 -32.45 16.14
N ASP A 523 6.20 -31.96 17.37
CA ASP A 523 5.15 -32.40 18.30
C ASP A 523 3.74 -32.01 17.82
N GLN A 524 3.61 -30.81 17.23
CA GLN A 524 2.35 -30.34 16.67
C GLN A 524 1.99 -31.11 15.39
N ALA A 525 2.98 -31.44 14.56
CA ALA A 525 2.79 -32.25 13.36
C ALA A 525 2.29 -33.66 13.72
N GLN A 526 2.91 -34.31 14.71
CA GLN A 526 2.46 -35.61 15.22
C GLN A 526 1.04 -35.57 15.79
N ARG A 527 0.67 -34.47 16.46
CA ARG A 527 -0.70 -34.27 16.95
C ARG A 527 -1.70 -34.13 15.79
N LEU A 528 -1.34 -33.38 14.75
CA LEU A 528 -2.16 -33.27 13.54
C LEU A 528 -2.36 -34.65 12.87
N ASP A 529 -1.32 -35.47 12.76
CA ASP A 529 -1.42 -36.81 12.17
C ASP A 529 -2.39 -37.71 12.93
N LYS A 530 -2.39 -37.65 14.27
CA LYS A 530 -3.36 -38.37 15.11
C LYS A 530 -4.79 -37.92 14.84
N ILE A 531 -5.01 -36.61 14.71
CA ILE A 531 -6.32 -36.05 14.37
C ILE A 531 -6.77 -36.52 12.97
N LEU A 532 -5.87 -36.54 11.99
CA LEU A 532 -6.18 -37.02 10.64
C LEU A 532 -6.53 -38.51 10.62
N HIS A 533 -5.88 -39.32 11.46
CA HIS A 533 -6.27 -40.72 11.64
C HIS A 533 -7.70 -40.85 12.19
N MET A 534 -8.03 -40.06 13.21
CA MET A 534 -9.39 -40.02 13.78
C MET A 534 -10.43 -39.56 12.76
N ALA A 535 -10.11 -38.58 11.90
CA ALA A 535 -10.98 -38.15 10.81
C ALA A 535 -11.32 -39.29 9.85
N LYS A 536 -10.32 -40.13 9.50
CA LYS A 536 -10.52 -41.31 8.65
C LYS A 536 -11.40 -42.35 9.33
N GLU A 537 -11.18 -42.64 10.61
CA GLU A 537 -12.03 -43.56 11.38
C GLU A 537 -13.49 -43.11 11.43
N MET A 538 -13.72 -41.81 11.56
CA MET A 538 -15.05 -41.20 11.56
C MET A 538 -15.64 -40.98 10.16
N LYS A 539 -14.92 -41.36 9.08
CA LYS A 539 -15.30 -41.13 7.67
C LYS A 539 -15.59 -39.66 7.34
N LEU A 540 -14.85 -38.73 7.95
CA LEU A 540 -14.96 -37.30 7.72
C LEU A 540 -13.86 -36.84 6.74
N ASP A 541 -14.25 -36.29 5.58
CA ASP A 541 -13.31 -35.69 4.64
C ASP A 541 -13.04 -34.22 5.00
N ILE A 542 -12.01 -34.00 5.82
CA ILE A 542 -11.52 -32.66 6.17
C ILE A 542 -10.42 -32.16 5.24
N GLN A 543 -9.96 -32.99 4.29
CA GLN A 543 -8.82 -32.68 3.43
C GLN A 543 -9.23 -32.05 2.09
N ASN A 544 -10.44 -32.34 1.59
CA ASN A 544 -10.99 -31.67 0.42
C ASN A 544 -11.80 -30.41 0.80
N PRO A 545 -11.35 -29.21 0.37
CA PRO A 545 -12.14 -27.99 0.54
C PRO A 545 -13.41 -27.98 -0.34
N ASP A 546 -13.41 -28.66 -1.49
CA ASP A 546 -14.42 -28.52 -2.57
C ASP A 546 -15.53 -29.60 -2.61
N LYS A 547 -15.52 -30.59 -1.71
CA LYS A 547 -16.58 -31.61 -1.55
C LYS A 547 -17.26 -31.47 -0.22
#